data_AF-A0A0G0VY97-F1
#
_entry.id   AF-A0A0G0VY97-F1
#
_cell.length_a   1.000
_cell.length_b   1.000
_cell.length_c   1.000
_cell.angle_alpha   90.00
_cell.angle_beta   90.00
_cell.angle_gamma   90.00
#
_symmetry.space_group_name_H-M   'P 1'
#
loop_
_entity.id
_entity.type
_entity.pdbx_description
1 polymer ?
#
loop_
_entity_poly.entity_id
_entity_poly.type
_entity_poly.pdbx_seq_one_letter_code
_entity_poly.pdbx_strand_id
1 'polypeptide(L)'
;MAPVKITIPEGFTTEDIASACISKLPYFDKEKFLLSAKGSEGYLFPDTYFFFTTADERDVIKSLTDNFQKKVSFLDKDIIQNGKSREDIITMASIIEREAKGDIDRGVISGILWKRIKIGMPLQADAAPGTYKTKGLPKSPISNPGLEAIKAAIYPQNSPYLYYLHDKNGIIHYAKNFTEHMKNISKYLK
;
A
#
# COMPACT_ATOMS: atom_id res chain seq x y z
N MET A 1 23.55 -17.16 19.54
CA MET A 1 23.39 -17.49 18.10
C MET A 1 23.33 -16.18 17.32
N ALA A 2 23.88 -16.15 16.10
CA ALA A 2 23.79 -14.96 15.26
C ALA A 2 22.34 -14.77 14.75
N PRO A 3 21.84 -13.53 14.66
CA PRO A 3 20.51 -13.26 14.13
C PRO A 3 20.47 -13.49 12.61
N VAL A 4 19.31 -13.95 12.13
CA VAL A 4 18.98 -14.13 10.71
C VAL A 4 18.38 -12.84 10.15
N LYS A 5 18.85 -12.44 8.97
CA LYS A 5 18.38 -11.24 8.25
C LYS A 5 17.17 -11.58 7.38
N ILE A 6 16.06 -10.88 7.60
CA ILE A 6 14.83 -10.99 6.80
C ILE A 6 14.46 -9.60 6.27
N THR A 7 14.42 -9.43 4.96
CA THR A 7 13.97 -8.18 4.33
C THR A 7 12.51 -8.35 3.91
N ILE A 8 11.67 -7.41 4.32
CA ILE A 8 10.27 -7.31 3.96
C ILE A 8 10.13 -6.10 3.02
N PRO A 9 9.99 -6.32 1.70
CA PRO A 9 9.75 -5.25 0.74
C PRO A 9 8.41 -4.54 0.97
N GLU A 10 8.32 -3.33 0.40
CA GLU A 10 7.05 -2.60 0.22
C GLU A 10 6.13 -3.37 -0.72
N GLY A 11 4.81 -3.25 -0.52
CA GLY A 11 3.80 -3.92 -1.33
C GLY A 11 3.59 -5.41 -1.04
N PHE A 12 4.25 -5.95 -0.01
CA PHE A 12 4.02 -7.30 0.52
C PHE A 12 2.70 -7.38 1.29
N THR A 13 1.99 -8.48 1.08
CA THR A 13 0.86 -8.88 1.92
C THR A 13 1.33 -9.60 3.19
N THR A 14 0.43 -9.79 4.16
CA THR A 14 0.66 -10.68 5.30
C THR A 14 1.08 -12.09 4.89
N GLU A 15 0.53 -12.62 3.79
CA GLU A 15 0.91 -13.91 3.21
C GLU A 15 2.35 -13.94 2.66
N ASP A 16 2.77 -12.87 1.99
CA ASP A 16 4.14 -12.73 1.48
C ASP A 16 5.14 -12.65 2.64
N ILE A 17 4.79 -11.89 3.69
CA ILE A 17 5.59 -11.79 4.92
C ILE A 17 5.74 -13.15 5.60
N ALA A 18 4.64 -13.90 5.73
CA ALA A 18 4.68 -15.24 6.32
C ALA A 18 5.59 -16.17 5.52
N SER A 19 5.53 -16.08 4.19
CA SER A 19 6.36 -16.86 3.27
C SER A 19 7.84 -16.47 3.34
N ALA A 20 8.15 -15.19 3.53
CA ALA A 20 9.52 -14.72 3.77
C ALA A 20 10.07 -15.23 5.12
N CYS A 21 9.23 -15.29 6.16
CA CYS A 21 9.63 -15.72 7.50
C CYS A 21 9.85 -17.24 7.60
N ILE A 22 8.92 -18.05 7.09
CA ILE A 22 9.01 -19.52 7.15
C ILE A 22 10.27 -20.05 6.43
N SER A 23 10.75 -19.34 5.40
CA SER A 23 11.98 -19.71 4.69
C SER A 23 13.27 -19.58 5.52
N LYS A 24 13.20 -18.87 6.65
CA LYS A 24 14.38 -18.42 7.43
C LYS A 24 14.30 -18.70 8.92
N LEU A 25 13.11 -18.92 9.47
CA LEU A 25 12.87 -19.17 10.89
C LEU A 25 12.40 -20.62 11.10
N PRO A 26 13.24 -21.49 11.69
CA PRO A 26 12.93 -22.92 11.82
C PRO A 26 11.68 -23.25 12.65
N TYR A 27 11.33 -22.39 13.60
CA TYR A 27 10.18 -22.59 14.50
C TYR A 27 8.96 -21.75 14.13
N PHE A 28 8.99 -21.06 12.98
CA PHE A 28 7.91 -20.20 12.55
C PHE A 28 6.77 -21.01 11.94
N ASP A 29 5.57 -20.82 12.47
CA ASP A 29 4.33 -21.39 11.98
C ASP A 29 3.56 -20.35 11.17
N LYS A 30 3.44 -20.60 9.86
CA LYS A 30 2.74 -19.72 8.92
C LYS A 30 1.26 -19.54 9.28
N GLU A 31 0.55 -20.60 9.64
CA GLU A 31 -0.89 -20.53 9.92
C GLU A 31 -1.16 -19.74 11.21
N LYS A 32 -0.34 -19.98 12.23
CA LYS A 32 -0.41 -19.25 13.50
C LYS A 32 -0.08 -17.77 13.31
N PHE A 33 0.87 -17.44 12.44
CA PHE A 33 1.18 -16.06 12.08
C PHE A 33 -0.03 -15.40 11.41
N LEU A 34 -0.60 -16.01 10.38
CA LEU A 34 -1.74 -15.43 9.65
C LEU A 34 -2.96 -15.22 10.54
N LEU A 35 -3.22 -16.15 11.46
CA LEU A 35 -4.28 -16.01 12.45
C LEU A 35 -4.00 -14.83 13.40
N SER A 36 -2.76 -14.71 13.88
CA SER A 36 -2.36 -13.65 14.82
C SER A 36 -2.23 -12.27 14.17
N ALA A 37 -1.90 -12.23 12.88
CA ALA A 37 -1.75 -11.02 12.09
C ALA A 37 -3.08 -10.55 11.46
N LYS A 38 -4.19 -11.23 11.73
CA LYS A 38 -5.51 -10.84 11.21
C LYS A 38 -5.84 -9.39 11.60
N GLY A 39 -6.11 -8.56 10.60
CA GLY A 39 -6.36 -7.13 10.78
C GLY A 39 -5.10 -6.25 10.83
N SER A 40 -3.89 -6.84 10.69
CA SER A 40 -2.61 -6.11 10.64
C SER A 40 -2.13 -5.84 9.20
N GLU A 41 -2.92 -6.20 8.18
CA GLU A 41 -2.59 -5.90 6.78
C GLU A 41 -2.40 -4.39 6.59
N GLY A 42 -1.30 -3.97 5.97
CA GLY A 42 -0.92 -2.56 5.87
C GLY A 42 -0.17 -1.97 7.08
N TYR A 43 -0.11 -2.69 8.20
CA TYR A 43 0.52 -2.22 9.45
C TYR A 43 1.81 -2.95 9.81
N LEU A 44 2.22 -3.93 9.00
CA LEU A 44 3.49 -4.64 9.14
C LEU A 44 4.56 -3.96 8.27
N PHE A 45 5.32 -3.04 8.87
CA PHE A 45 6.12 -2.07 8.11
C PHE A 45 7.22 -2.74 7.24
N PRO A 46 7.42 -2.29 5.99
CA PRO A 46 8.50 -2.78 5.15
C PRO A 46 9.86 -2.26 5.63
N ASP A 47 10.78 -3.18 5.93
CA ASP A 47 12.15 -2.86 6.34
C ASP A 47 13.00 -4.15 6.32
N THR A 48 14.27 -4.05 6.71
CA THR A 48 15.11 -5.20 7.02
C THR A 48 15.15 -5.45 8.53
N TYR A 49 14.77 -6.67 8.91
CA TYR A 49 14.70 -7.14 10.30
C TYR A 49 15.77 -8.20 10.58
N PHE A 50 16.18 -8.27 11.84
CA PHE A 50 17.15 -9.24 12.33
C PHE A 50 16.53 -10.01 13.49
N PHE A 51 16.28 -11.31 13.29
CA PHE A 51 15.62 -12.17 14.26
C PHE A 51 16.56 -13.27 14.74
N PHE A 52 16.48 -13.65 16.02
CA PHE A 52 17.09 -14.92 16.44
C PHE A 52 16.33 -16.08 15.81
N THR A 53 17.01 -17.21 15.57
CA THR A 53 16.36 -18.41 14.99
C THR A 53 15.26 -18.98 15.87
N THR A 54 15.21 -18.61 17.15
CA THR A 54 14.17 -18.98 18.12
C THR A 54 12.96 -18.04 18.11
N ALA A 55 12.99 -16.96 17.31
CA ALA A 55 11.89 -16.00 17.23
C ALA A 55 10.62 -16.69 16.74
N ASP A 56 9.51 -16.42 17.41
CA ASP A 56 8.19 -16.93 17.06
C ASP A 56 7.38 -15.89 16.26
N GLU A 57 6.14 -16.24 15.92
CA GLU A 57 5.25 -15.37 15.12
C GLU A 57 4.94 -14.05 15.83
N ARG A 58 4.87 -14.06 17.17
CA ARG A 58 4.57 -12.88 17.97
C ARG A 58 5.75 -11.92 17.98
N ASP A 59 6.97 -12.45 18.05
CA ASP A 59 8.20 -11.65 17.95
C ASP A 59 8.27 -10.94 16.59
N VAL A 60 7.92 -11.65 15.51
CA VAL A 60 7.84 -11.08 14.15
C VAL A 60 6.77 -9.99 14.09
N ILE A 61 5.52 -10.30 14.42
CA ILE A 61 4.41 -9.32 14.37
C ILE A 61 4.75 -8.08 15.19
N LYS A 62 5.21 -8.25 16.43
CA LYS A 62 5.59 -7.15 17.31
C LYS A 62 6.69 -6.29 16.71
N SER A 63 7.72 -6.89 16.13
CA SER A 63 8.83 -6.14 15.53
C SER A 63 8.37 -5.29 14.34
N LEU A 64 7.49 -5.85 13.51
CA LEU A 64 6.98 -5.17 12.32
C LEU A 64 5.99 -4.05 12.69
N THR A 65 5.12 -4.25 13.68
CA THR A 65 4.17 -3.23 14.17
C THR A 65 4.85 -2.14 14.99
N ASP A 66 5.83 -2.48 15.84
CA ASP A 66 6.64 -1.49 16.56
C ASP A 66 7.40 -0.61 15.58
N ASN A 67 7.96 -1.19 14.51
CA ASN A 67 8.64 -0.41 13.47
C ASN A 67 7.65 0.49 12.72
N PHE A 68 6.44 0.01 12.41
CA PHE A 68 5.37 0.84 11.85
C PHE A 68 5.09 2.06 12.74
N GLN A 69 4.86 1.84 14.03
CA GLN A 69 4.59 2.93 14.96
C GLN A 69 5.77 3.91 15.04
N LYS A 70 7.00 3.39 15.12
CA LYS A 70 8.22 4.21 15.13
C LYS A 70 8.36 5.07 13.88
N LYS A 71 8.06 4.52 12.71
CA LYS A 71 8.27 5.16 11.41
C LYS A 71 7.12 6.06 10.98
N VAL A 72 5.92 5.87 11.52
CA VAL A 72 4.72 6.58 11.06
C VAL A 72 4.16 7.56 12.09
N SER A 73 4.45 7.38 13.39
CA SER A 73 3.87 8.20 14.47
C SER A 73 4.03 9.71 14.31
N PHE A 74 5.11 10.18 13.66
CA PHE A 74 5.30 11.61 13.43
C PHE A 74 4.26 12.21 12.47
N LEU A 75 3.61 11.38 11.65
CA LEU A 75 2.53 11.76 10.73
C LEU A 75 1.13 11.68 11.38
N ASP A 76 1.02 11.20 12.63
CA ASP A 76 -0.29 11.00 13.27
C ASP A 76 -1.10 12.31 13.36
N LYS A 77 -0.42 13.45 13.58
CA LYS A 77 -1.08 14.77 13.59
C LYS A 77 -1.66 15.12 12.22
N ASP A 78 -0.91 14.87 11.15
CA ASP A 78 -1.35 15.16 9.78
C ASP A 78 -2.51 14.27 9.36
N ILE A 79 -2.49 13.00 9.78
CA ILE A 79 -3.60 12.06 9.55
C ILE A 79 -4.88 12.61 10.19
N ILE A 80 -4.82 13.04 11.45
CA ILE A 80 -5.97 13.58 12.19
C ILE A 80 -6.50 14.85 11.53
N GLN A 81 -5.62 15.76 11.11
CA GLN A 81 -6.01 17.04 10.49
C GLN A 81 -6.62 16.88 9.10
N ASN A 82 -6.31 15.79 8.39
CA ASN A 82 -6.82 15.51 7.05
C ASN A 82 -8.30 15.06 7.00
N GLY A 83 -8.94 14.92 8.16
CA GLY A 83 -10.35 14.53 8.29
C GLY A 83 -10.66 13.10 7.83
N LYS A 84 -9.63 12.24 7.78
CA LYS A 84 -9.72 10.84 7.36
C LYS A 84 -9.28 9.95 8.50
N SER A 85 -9.80 8.72 8.57
CA SER A 85 -9.30 7.76 9.54
C SER A 85 -7.88 7.30 9.17
N ARG A 86 -7.12 6.83 10.16
CA ARG A 86 -5.82 6.18 9.90
C ARG A 86 -5.99 5.01 8.94
N GLU A 87 -7.05 4.23 9.10
CA GLU A 87 -7.37 3.11 8.24
C GLU A 87 -7.59 3.54 6.78
N ASP A 88 -8.29 4.65 6.53
CA ASP A 88 -8.48 5.18 5.18
C ASP A 88 -7.14 5.61 4.54
N ILE A 89 -6.27 6.25 5.33
CA ILE A 89 -4.95 6.68 4.87
C ILE A 89 -4.07 5.48 4.52
N ILE A 90 -3.99 4.47 5.39
CA ILE A 90 -3.17 3.27 5.15
C ILE A 90 -3.75 2.43 4.01
N THR A 91 -5.08 2.35 3.90
CA THR A 91 -5.73 1.66 2.77
C THR A 91 -5.42 2.37 1.46
N MET A 92 -5.56 3.70 1.41
CA MET A 92 -5.18 4.49 0.23
C MET A 92 -3.70 4.33 -0.11
N ALA A 93 -2.82 4.40 0.88
CA ALA A 93 -1.38 4.22 0.71
C ALA A 93 -1.05 2.84 0.13
N SER A 94 -1.72 1.78 0.60
CA SER A 94 -1.50 0.42 0.08
C SER A 94 -1.94 0.23 -1.38
N ILE A 95 -2.91 1.02 -1.85
CA ILE A 95 -3.29 1.06 -3.27
C ILE A 95 -2.23 1.84 -4.05
N ILE A 96 -1.85 3.03 -3.58
CA ILE A 96 -0.84 3.87 -4.22
C ILE A 96 0.50 3.13 -4.39
N GLU A 97 0.92 2.37 -3.37
CA GLU A 97 2.18 1.59 -3.40
C GLU A 97 2.24 0.63 -4.58
N ARG A 98 1.11 -0.01 -4.89
CA ARG A 98 1.04 -1.00 -5.97
C ARG A 98 0.75 -0.40 -7.34
N GLU A 99 0.33 0.86 -7.38
CA GLU A 99 -0.02 1.58 -8.60
C GLU A 99 1.12 2.47 -9.10
N ALA A 100 1.96 3.01 -8.24
CA ALA A 100 3.00 3.96 -8.62
C ALA A 100 4.39 3.32 -8.72
N LYS A 101 5.23 3.80 -9.64
CA LYS A 101 6.65 3.42 -9.71
C LYS A 101 7.60 4.43 -9.06
N GLY A 102 7.15 5.66 -8.81
CA GLY A 102 7.97 6.73 -8.23
C GLY A 102 7.16 7.82 -7.53
N ASP A 103 7.85 8.73 -6.83
CA ASP A 103 7.21 9.65 -5.86
C ASP A 103 6.27 10.69 -6.49
N ILE A 104 6.63 11.22 -7.65
CA ILE A 104 5.76 12.16 -8.38
C ILE A 104 4.45 11.46 -8.76
N ASP A 105 4.55 10.22 -9.26
CA ASP A 105 3.39 9.44 -9.66
C ASP A 105 2.50 9.13 -8.45
N ARG A 106 3.08 8.80 -7.29
CA ARG A 106 2.34 8.57 -6.03
C ARG A 106 1.48 9.77 -5.67
N GLY A 107 2.05 10.97 -5.71
CA GLY A 107 1.33 12.22 -5.40
C GLY A 107 0.14 12.45 -6.34
N VAL A 108 0.34 12.32 -7.65
CA VAL A 108 -0.70 12.54 -8.65
C VAL A 108 -1.79 11.46 -8.58
N ILE A 109 -1.41 10.18 -8.44
CA ILE A 109 -2.36 9.06 -8.29
C ILE A 109 -3.19 9.25 -7.03
N SER A 110 -2.57 9.58 -5.90
CA SER A 110 -3.28 9.90 -4.65
C SER A 110 -4.35 10.98 -4.86
N GLY A 111 -3.98 12.09 -5.54
CA GLY A 111 -4.93 13.15 -5.87
C GLY A 111 -6.07 12.72 -6.78
N ILE A 112 -5.82 11.81 -7.73
CA ILE A 112 -6.87 11.22 -8.58
C ILE A 112 -7.81 10.35 -7.73
N LEU A 113 -7.28 9.42 -6.94
CA LEU A 113 -8.08 8.47 -6.17
C LEU A 113 -8.95 9.16 -5.11
N TRP A 114 -8.40 10.14 -4.39
CA TRP A 114 -9.20 10.95 -3.45
C TRP A 114 -10.29 11.77 -4.17
N LYS A 115 -9.99 12.33 -5.35
CA LYS A 115 -10.98 13.05 -6.15
C LYS A 115 -12.10 12.13 -6.60
N ARG A 116 -11.78 10.90 -7.04
CA ARG A 116 -12.76 9.88 -7.41
C ARG A 116 -13.71 9.55 -6.26
N ILE A 117 -13.17 9.34 -5.05
CA ILE A 117 -13.98 9.11 -3.84
C ILE A 117 -14.93 10.30 -3.60
N LYS A 118 -14.40 11.53 -3.63
CA LYS A 118 -15.18 12.74 -3.37
C LYS A 118 -16.38 12.90 -4.30
N ILE A 119 -16.26 12.48 -5.56
CA ILE A 119 -17.34 12.58 -6.57
C ILE A 119 -18.16 11.27 -6.71
N GLY A 120 -17.92 10.27 -5.86
CA GLY A 120 -18.62 8.99 -5.91
C GLY A 120 -18.31 8.15 -7.15
N MET A 121 -17.10 8.30 -7.71
CA MET A 121 -16.56 7.47 -8.77
C MET A 121 -15.80 6.26 -8.17
N PRO A 122 -15.98 5.03 -8.69
CA PRO A 122 -15.17 3.88 -8.29
C PRO A 122 -13.67 4.14 -8.49
N LEU A 123 -12.81 3.53 -7.65
CA LEU A 123 -11.36 3.76 -7.75
C LEU A 123 -10.75 3.09 -8.97
N GLN A 124 -11.27 1.94 -9.39
CA GLN A 124 -10.81 1.19 -10.57
C GLN A 124 -9.28 1.04 -10.62
N ALA A 125 -8.68 0.73 -9.47
CA ALA A 125 -7.25 0.47 -9.34
C ALA A 125 -6.99 -1.01 -9.65
N ASP A 126 -6.03 -1.30 -10.51
CA ASP A 126 -5.67 -2.65 -10.92
C ASP A 126 -5.12 -3.46 -9.74
N ALA A 127 -4.42 -2.79 -8.82
CA ALA A 127 -3.95 -3.37 -7.58
C ALA A 127 -5.08 -3.81 -6.63
N ALA A 128 -6.28 -3.23 -6.77
CA ALA A 128 -7.45 -3.54 -5.96
C ALA A 128 -8.70 -3.82 -6.83
N PRO A 129 -8.79 -4.99 -7.48
CA PRO A 129 -9.84 -5.29 -8.47
C PRO A 129 -11.27 -5.13 -7.96
N GLY A 130 -11.51 -5.30 -6.65
CA GLY A 130 -12.82 -5.07 -6.04
C GLY A 130 -13.33 -3.63 -6.26
N THR A 131 -12.42 -2.66 -6.39
CA THR A 131 -12.75 -1.24 -6.58
C THR A 131 -13.27 -0.88 -7.97
N TYR A 132 -13.35 -1.86 -8.88
CA TYR A 132 -14.06 -1.71 -10.15
C TYR A 132 -15.58 -1.79 -9.99
N LYS A 133 -16.05 -2.54 -8.98
CA LYS A 133 -17.48 -2.83 -8.78
C LYS A 133 -18.11 -2.00 -7.68
N THR A 134 -17.29 -1.50 -6.75
CA THR A 134 -17.75 -0.76 -5.58
C THR A 134 -17.15 0.65 -5.53
N LYS A 135 -17.89 1.58 -4.90
CA LYS A 135 -17.42 2.94 -4.63
C LYS A 135 -16.71 2.99 -3.28
N GLY A 136 -15.78 3.94 -3.14
CA GLY A 136 -15.01 4.13 -1.90
C GLY A 136 -13.78 3.23 -1.81
N LEU A 137 -13.17 3.22 -0.63
CA LEU A 137 -12.01 2.39 -0.32
C LEU A 137 -12.42 0.93 -0.05
N PRO A 138 -11.52 -0.04 -0.28
CA PRO A 138 -11.62 -1.37 0.33
C PRO A 138 -11.77 -1.28 1.86
N LYS A 139 -12.30 -2.34 2.46
CA LYS A 139 -12.48 -2.42 3.93
C LYS A 139 -11.18 -2.56 4.72
N SER A 140 -10.06 -2.82 4.05
CA SER A 140 -8.75 -2.98 4.67
C SER A 140 -7.66 -2.67 3.65
N PRO A 141 -6.43 -2.37 4.09
CA PRO A 141 -5.28 -2.28 3.20
C PRO A 141 -5.07 -3.56 2.39
N ILE A 142 -4.44 -3.44 1.22
CA ILE A 142 -4.19 -4.55 0.29
C ILE A 142 -2.75 -5.09 0.33
N SER A 143 -1.86 -4.39 1.03
CA SER A 143 -0.43 -4.71 1.23
C SER A 143 0.19 -3.71 2.22
N ASN A 144 1.46 -3.89 2.58
CA ASN A 144 2.23 -2.95 3.39
C ASN A 144 2.76 -1.74 2.57
N PRO A 145 2.26 -0.52 2.81
CA PRO A 145 2.80 0.65 2.13
C PRO A 145 4.14 1.08 2.72
N GLY A 146 5.01 1.63 1.87
CA GLY A 146 6.18 2.37 2.29
C GLY A 146 5.82 3.75 2.86
N LEU A 147 6.81 4.41 3.46
CA LEU A 147 6.61 5.75 4.04
C LEU A 147 6.19 6.79 3.00
N GLU A 148 6.72 6.70 1.78
CA GLU A 148 6.41 7.66 0.71
C GLU A 148 4.98 7.49 0.17
N ALA A 149 4.46 6.25 0.09
CA ALA A 149 3.05 6.04 -0.22
C ALA A 149 2.12 6.56 0.88
N ILE A 150 2.49 6.38 2.16
CA ILE A 150 1.74 6.95 3.29
C ILE A 150 1.71 8.48 3.20
N LYS A 151 2.87 9.12 2.96
CA LYS A 151 2.94 10.58 2.75
C LYS A 151 2.10 11.02 1.57
N ALA A 152 2.15 10.32 0.43
CA ALA A 152 1.35 10.65 -0.73
C ALA A 152 -0.16 10.56 -0.44
N ALA A 153 -0.59 9.57 0.35
CA ALA A 153 -1.98 9.44 0.79
C ALA A 153 -2.43 10.61 1.67
N ILE A 154 -1.56 11.11 2.54
CA ILE A 154 -1.80 12.27 3.43
C ILE A 154 -1.77 13.59 2.65
N TYR A 155 -0.80 13.74 1.75
CA TYR A 155 -0.53 14.96 0.99
C TYR A 155 -0.70 14.72 -0.52
N PRO A 156 -1.94 14.52 -1.00
CA PRO A 156 -2.18 14.31 -2.42
C PRO A 156 -1.77 15.52 -3.25
N GLN A 157 -1.18 15.26 -4.42
CA GLN A 157 -0.91 16.33 -5.39
C GLN A 157 -2.19 16.69 -6.14
N ASN A 158 -2.54 17.97 -6.14
CA ASN A 158 -3.67 18.46 -6.92
C ASN A 158 -3.33 18.40 -8.42
N SER A 159 -4.28 17.92 -9.23
CA SER A 159 -4.16 17.83 -10.68
C SER A 159 -5.55 17.88 -11.32
N PRO A 160 -5.66 18.24 -12.62
CA PRO A 160 -6.95 18.21 -13.32
C PRO A 160 -7.37 16.78 -13.73
N TYR A 161 -6.55 15.76 -13.42
CA TYR A 161 -6.76 14.42 -13.90
C TYR A 161 -7.81 13.66 -13.11
N LEU A 162 -8.50 12.76 -13.81
CA LEU A 162 -9.44 11.78 -13.24
C LEU A 162 -9.11 10.36 -13.69
N TYR A 163 -8.20 10.18 -14.64
CA TYR A 163 -7.84 8.90 -15.21
C TYR A 163 -6.33 8.81 -15.41
N TYR A 164 -5.82 7.59 -15.35
CA TYR A 164 -4.43 7.25 -15.65
C TYR A 164 -4.37 5.82 -16.19
N LEU A 165 -3.29 5.47 -16.89
CA LEU A 165 -2.97 4.10 -17.31
C LEU A 165 -1.46 3.94 -17.41
N HIS A 166 -0.97 2.73 -17.20
CA HIS A 166 0.42 2.35 -17.45
C HIS A 166 0.56 1.77 -18.86
N ASP A 167 1.49 2.27 -19.65
CA ASP A 167 1.84 1.64 -20.92
C ASP A 167 2.75 0.41 -20.76
N LYS A 168 3.13 -0.23 -21.87
CA LYS A 168 4.01 -1.41 -21.89
C LYS A 168 5.42 -1.15 -21.30
N ASN A 169 5.86 0.11 -21.29
CA ASN A 169 7.12 0.53 -20.68
C ASN A 169 6.93 0.95 -19.20
N GLY A 170 5.68 0.96 -18.73
CA GLY A 170 5.30 1.40 -17.40
C GLY A 170 5.27 2.91 -17.21
N ILE A 171 5.19 3.69 -18.30
CA ILE A 171 4.99 5.14 -18.22
C ILE A 171 3.50 5.41 -17.97
N ILE A 172 3.22 6.37 -17.08
CA ILE A 172 1.85 6.76 -16.74
C ILE A 172 1.33 7.83 -17.69
N HIS A 173 0.15 7.57 -18.25
CA HIS A 173 -0.55 8.52 -19.13
C HIS A 173 -1.83 9.02 -18.48
N TYR A 174 -1.79 10.26 -17.98
CA TYR A 174 -2.91 10.90 -17.32
C TYR A 174 -3.95 11.47 -18.30
N ALA A 175 -5.21 11.53 -17.87
CA ALA A 175 -6.31 12.11 -18.63
C ALA A 175 -7.32 12.82 -17.71
N LYS A 176 -7.86 13.95 -18.18
CA LYS A 176 -8.83 14.77 -17.44
C LYS A 176 -10.24 14.19 -17.49
N ASN A 177 -10.57 13.52 -18.59
CA ASN A 177 -11.90 12.97 -18.87
C ASN A 177 -11.81 11.63 -19.59
N PHE A 178 -12.95 10.96 -19.70
CA PHE A 178 -13.05 9.63 -20.31
C PHE A 178 -12.63 9.63 -21.79
N THR A 179 -12.96 10.68 -22.56
CA THR A 179 -12.59 10.79 -23.97
C THR A 179 -11.07 10.83 -24.15
N GLU A 180 -10.36 11.61 -23.34
CA GLU A 180 -8.88 11.62 -23.31
C GLU A 180 -8.32 10.26 -22.88
N HIS A 181 -8.92 9.61 -21.89
CA HIS A 181 -8.47 8.30 -21.43
C HIS A 181 -8.57 7.24 -22.54
N MET A 182 -9.69 7.21 -23.28
CA MET A 182 -9.86 6.30 -24.42
C MET A 182 -8.85 6.58 -25.55
N LYS A 183 -8.47 7.85 -25.77
CA LYS A 183 -7.38 8.20 -26.70
C LYS A 183 -6.04 7.64 -26.21
N ASN A 184 -5.73 7.77 -24.92
CA ASN A 184 -4.53 7.19 -24.34
C ASN A 184 -4.50 5.66 -24.49
N ILE A 185 -5.62 4.97 -24.21
CA ILE A 185 -5.72 3.51 -24.40
C ILE A 185 -5.40 3.13 -25.86
N SER A 186 -6.04 3.78 -26.83
CA SER A 186 -5.80 3.45 -28.25
C SER A 186 -4.38 3.79 -28.71
N LYS A 187 -3.69 4.72 -28.05
CA LYS A 187 -2.35 5.16 -28.44
C LYS A 187 -1.25 4.31 -27.81
N TYR A 188 -1.42 3.89 -26.55
CA TYR A 188 -0.32 3.33 -25.74
C TYR A 188 -0.51 1.86 -25.35
N LEU A 189 -1.72 1.30 -25.47
CA LEU A 189 -2.01 -0.10 -25.09
C LEU A 189 -2.26 -1.04 -26.27
N LYS A 190 -2.23 -0.54 -27.51
CA LYS A 190 -2.25 -1.39 -28.71
C LYS A 190 -0.87 -1.97 -28.99
#